data_AF-A0A2I1GPP0-F1
#
_entry.id   AF-A0A2I1GPP0-F1
#
_cell.length_a   1.000
_cell.length_b   1.000
_cell.length_c   1.000
_cell.angle_alpha   90.00
_cell.angle_beta   90.00
_cell.angle_gamma   90.00
#
_symmetry.space_group_name_H-M   'P 1'
#
loop_
_entity.id
_entity.type
_entity.pdbx_description
1 polymer ?
#
loop_
_entity_poly.entity_id
_entity_poly.type
_entity_poly.pdbx_seq_one_letter_code
_entity_poly.pdbx_strand_id
1 'polypeptide(L)'
;MKSALWTIFLIVYFSSLVLRTWLFGISALPRFRLLICESLTEDGTYGSWLLICESLTEDGTRGSWLLICESLTEDGTYGSRLLICKSLTEDGTRGSWLLICESLTEDGTYGSRLLICKSLTEDGTRGSWLLICESLTEDGTYGSRLLICKSLTEDGTRGSWLLICESLTEDGTYG
;
A
#
# COMPACT_ATOMS: atom_id res chain seq x y z
N MET A 1 11.48 11.74 46.18
CA MET A 1 12.37 12.13 45.06
C MET A 1 11.99 11.55 43.70
N LYS A 2 11.27 10.41 43.59
CA LYS A 2 10.91 9.81 42.28
C LYS A 2 9.74 10.49 41.53
N SER A 3 8.77 11.11 42.22
CA SER A 3 7.61 11.72 41.51
C SER A 3 7.98 13.01 40.78
N ALA A 4 8.83 13.86 41.36
CA ALA A 4 9.24 15.12 40.76
C ALA A 4 9.99 14.94 39.42
N LEU A 5 10.81 13.88 39.30
CA LEU A 5 11.54 13.57 38.07
C LEU A 5 10.60 13.13 36.94
N TRP A 6 9.55 12.36 37.26
CA TRP A 6 8.57 11.91 36.26
C TRP A 6 7.72 13.08 35.76
N THR A 7 7.31 13.99 36.65
CA THR A 7 6.54 15.19 36.28
C THR A 7 7.36 16.14 35.41
N ILE A 8 8.65 16.34 35.72
CA ILE A 8 9.54 17.19 34.89
C ILE A 8 9.78 16.55 33.53
N PHE A 9 9.98 15.23 33.46
CA PHE A 9 10.17 14.53 32.19
C PHE A 9 8.91 14.60 31.31
N LEU A 10 7.73 14.44 31.91
CA LEU A 10 6.45 14.51 31.22
C LEU A 10 6.15 15.94 30.75
N ILE A 11 6.44 16.96 31.56
CA ILE A 11 6.30 18.38 31.17
C ILE A 11 7.27 18.74 30.05
N VAL A 12 8.53 18.29 30.10
CA VAL A 12 9.52 18.56 29.05
C VAL A 12 9.20 17.78 27.77
N TYR A 13 8.69 16.55 27.87
CA TYR A 13 8.27 15.74 26.73
C TYR A 13 7.01 16.30 26.08
N PHE A 14 5.98 16.65 26.85
CA PHE A 14 4.75 17.27 26.34
C PHE A 14 5.02 18.68 25.82
N SER A 15 5.89 19.46 26.47
CA SER A 15 6.32 20.77 25.96
C SER A 15 7.16 20.62 24.70
N SER A 16 8.05 19.63 24.59
CA SER A 16 8.80 19.35 23.36
C SER A 16 7.89 18.85 22.23
N LEU A 17 6.89 18.02 22.53
CA LEU A 17 5.92 17.50 21.56
C LEU A 17 4.99 18.61 21.08
N VAL A 18 4.40 19.39 21.99
CA VAL A 18 3.55 20.55 21.69
C VAL A 18 4.35 21.65 21.01
N LEU A 19 5.58 21.93 21.44
CA LEU A 19 6.45 22.92 20.80
C LEU A 19 6.95 22.42 19.44
N ARG A 20 7.12 21.10 19.22
CA ARG A 20 7.40 20.52 17.89
C ARG A 20 6.19 20.57 16.99
N THR A 21 4.97 20.31 17.48
CA THR A 21 3.75 20.44 16.68
C THR A 21 3.33 21.91 16.46
N TRP A 22 3.77 22.84 17.32
CA TRP A 22 3.57 24.28 17.14
C TRP A 22 4.67 24.98 16.32
N LEU A 23 5.96 24.63 16.48
CA LEU A 23 7.04 25.19 15.64
C LEU A 23 7.12 24.52 14.28
N PHE A 24 6.85 23.21 14.19
CA PHE A 24 6.55 22.53 12.93
C PHE A 24 5.05 22.45 12.81
N GLY A 25 4.45 23.57 12.40
CA GLY A 25 3.04 23.60 12.05
C GLY A 25 2.69 22.42 11.13
N ILE A 26 1.46 21.93 11.30
CA ILE A 26 0.77 20.87 10.54
C ILE A 26 0.49 21.36 9.11
N SER A 27 1.49 21.92 8.43
CA SER A 27 1.36 22.38 7.04
C SER A 27 2.73 22.38 6.38
N ALA A 28 2.90 21.49 5.40
CA ALA A 28 3.94 21.53 4.38
C ALA A 28 5.40 21.19 4.79
N LEU A 29 5.65 19.94 5.20
CA LEU A 29 6.94 19.31 4.91
C LEU A 29 6.73 18.23 3.85
N PRO A 30 6.76 18.58 2.54
CA PRO A 30 6.31 17.69 1.48
C PRO A 30 7.27 16.52 1.20
N ARG A 31 8.37 16.36 1.96
CA ARG A 31 9.42 15.36 1.73
C ARG A 31 10.13 14.96 3.02
N PHE A 32 9.57 14.04 3.80
CA PHE A 32 10.36 13.38 4.84
C PHE A 32 11.35 12.42 4.20
N ARG A 33 12.65 12.59 4.48
CA ARG A 33 13.66 11.65 3.99
C ARG A 33 13.55 10.30 4.70
N LEU A 34 13.10 10.29 5.94
CA LEU A 34 12.89 9.10 6.75
C LEU A 34 11.81 9.42 7.79
N LEU A 35 10.78 8.59 7.86
CA LEU A 35 9.75 8.63 8.89
C LEU A 35 9.59 7.22 9.47
N ILE A 36 9.65 7.12 10.80
CA ILE A 36 9.43 5.88 11.53
C ILE A 36 8.37 6.15 12.59
N CYS A 37 7.30 5.36 12.60
CA CYS A 37 6.20 5.54 13.52
C CYS A 37 5.56 4.21 13.91
N GLU A 38 4.71 4.21 14.94
CA GLU A 38 3.83 3.08 15.24
C GLU A 38 2.56 3.19 14.39
N SER A 39 1.89 4.34 14.48
CA SER A 39 0.72 4.66 13.65
C SER A 39 0.86 6.02 12.99
N LEU A 40 0.37 6.13 11.76
CA LEU A 40 0.29 7.37 11.01
C LEU A 40 -1.06 7.46 10.31
N THR A 41 -1.69 8.63 10.44
CA THR A 41 -2.89 9.00 9.71
C THR A 41 -2.62 10.32 9.01
N GLU A 42 -2.74 10.32 7.69
CA GLU A 42 -2.40 11.45 6.83
C GLU A 42 -3.58 11.76 5.90
N ASP A 43 -3.81 13.05 5.64
CA ASP A 43 -4.83 13.56 4.72
C ASP A 43 -4.20 14.66 3.85
N GLY A 44 -4.25 14.48 2.53
CA GLY A 44 -3.72 15.40 1.54
C GLY A 44 -2.54 14.82 0.76
N THR A 45 -1.53 15.65 0.46
CA THR A 45 -0.43 15.25 -0.43
C THR A 45 0.90 15.07 0.30
N TYR A 46 1.45 13.87 0.25
CA TYR A 46 2.67 13.50 0.97
C TYR A 46 3.73 12.86 0.09
N GLY A 47 4.98 12.99 0.55
CA GLY A 47 6.13 12.43 -0.13
C GLY A 47 7.16 11.94 0.88
N SER A 48 7.68 10.74 0.69
CA SER A 48 8.77 10.23 1.53
C SER A 48 9.79 9.41 0.77
N TRP A 49 11.05 9.51 1.16
CA TRP A 49 12.05 8.57 0.66
C TRP A 49 11.92 7.21 1.35
N LEU A 50 11.84 7.20 2.68
CA LEU A 50 11.60 6.00 3.47
C LEU A 50 10.48 6.26 4.48
N LEU A 51 9.45 5.41 4.47
CA LEU A 51 8.45 5.31 5.51
C LEU A 51 8.47 3.91 6.11
N ILE A 52 8.53 3.81 7.43
CA ILE A 52 8.35 2.57 8.17
C ILE A 52 7.31 2.83 9.26
N CYS A 53 6.16 2.18 9.20
CA CYS A 53 5.13 2.29 10.23
C CYS A 53 4.46 0.95 10.50
N GLU A 54 3.93 0.70 11.70
CA GLU A 54 3.17 -0.53 11.92
C GLU A 54 1.81 -0.43 11.19
N SER A 55 1.12 0.69 11.38
CA SER A 55 -0.16 0.99 10.73
C SER A 55 -0.11 2.33 10.02
N LEU A 56 -0.67 2.36 8.80
CA LEU A 56 -0.78 3.56 7.99
C LEU A 56 -2.18 3.67 7.39
N THR A 57 -2.80 4.84 7.57
CA THR A 57 -4.09 5.19 6.96
C THR A 57 -3.95 6.53 6.25
N GLU A 58 -4.25 6.56 4.96
CA GLU A 58 -4.08 7.76 4.13
C GLU A 58 -5.31 8.04 3.28
N ASP A 59 -5.63 9.32 3.17
CA ASP A 59 -6.57 9.87 2.20
C ASP A 59 -5.84 10.94 1.36
N GLY A 60 -5.95 10.87 0.03
CA GLY A 60 -5.40 11.86 -0.88
C GLY A 60 -4.33 11.32 -1.83
N THR A 61 -3.08 11.74 -1.69
CA THR A 61 -2.03 11.44 -2.66
C THR A 61 -0.66 11.24 -2.02
N ARG A 62 0.00 10.10 -2.27
CA ARG A 62 1.36 9.86 -1.78
C ARG A 62 2.32 9.34 -2.83
N GLY A 63 3.56 9.85 -2.76
CA GLY A 63 4.70 9.28 -3.46
C GLY A 63 5.78 8.79 -2.49
N SER A 64 6.13 7.51 -2.54
CA SER A 64 7.20 6.94 -1.71
C SER A 64 8.28 6.24 -2.54
N TRP A 65 9.53 6.31 -2.09
CA TRP A 65 10.58 5.46 -2.67
C TRP A 65 10.57 4.06 -2.03
N LEU A 66 10.53 4.01 -0.71
CA LEU A 66 10.33 2.77 0.05
C LEU A 66 9.26 3.00 1.13
N LEU A 67 8.22 2.17 1.11
CA LEU A 67 7.20 2.10 2.14
C LEU A 67 7.19 0.69 2.72
N ILE A 68 7.34 0.60 4.04
CA ILE A 68 7.25 -0.64 4.79
C ILE A 68 6.20 -0.46 5.86
N CYS A 69 5.21 -1.34 5.91
CA CYS A 69 4.25 -1.37 7.00
C CYS A 69 3.74 -2.75 7.35
N GLU A 70 3.02 -2.89 8.46
CA GLU A 70 2.24 -4.11 8.67
C GLU A 70 0.88 -4.00 8.01
N SER A 71 0.14 -2.93 8.30
CA SER A 71 -1.15 -2.63 7.70
C SER A 71 -1.15 -1.28 6.98
N LEU A 72 -1.74 -1.30 5.79
CA LEU A 72 -1.92 -0.12 4.95
C LEU A 72 -3.36 0.00 4.50
N THR A 73 -3.95 1.17 4.70
CA THR A 73 -5.25 1.54 4.17
C THR A 73 -5.12 2.88 3.45
N GLU A 74 -5.42 2.90 2.16
CA GLU A 74 -5.18 4.05 1.29
C GLU A 74 -6.46 4.35 0.48
N ASP A 75 -6.89 5.61 0.44
CA ASP A 75 -7.97 6.10 -0.44
C ASP A 75 -7.44 7.27 -1.28
N GLY A 76 -7.48 7.17 -2.61
CA GLY A 76 -6.97 8.19 -3.53
C GLY A 76 -5.90 7.72 -4.51
N THR A 77 -4.75 8.42 -4.60
CA THR A 77 -3.71 8.15 -5.62
C THR A 77 -2.33 7.92 -5.03
N TYR A 78 -1.83 6.70 -5.14
CA TYR A 78 -0.61 6.27 -4.46
C TYR A 78 0.46 5.76 -5.42
N GLY A 79 1.70 6.09 -5.12
CA GLY A 79 2.86 5.72 -5.92
C GLY A 79 4.00 5.25 -5.04
N SER A 80 4.56 4.08 -5.35
CA SER A 80 5.76 3.60 -4.67
C SER A 80 6.79 3.01 -5.63
N ARG A 81 8.09 3.14 -5.32
CA ARG A 81 9.07 2.28 -6.00
C ARG A 81 9.11 0.90 -5.38
N LEU A 82 9.09 0.81 -4.05
CA LEU A 82 9.00 -0.45 -3.33
C LEU A 82 7.98 -0.31 -2.20
N LEU A 83 6.97 -1.17 -2.23
CA LEU A 83 6.03 -1.35 -1.14
C LEU A 83 6.19 -2.75 -0.56
N ILE A 84 6.31 -2.82 0.75
CA ILE A 84 6.27 -4.07 1.51
C ILE A 84 5.24 -3.89 2.63
N CYS A 85 4.21 -4.75 2.65
CA CYS A 85 3.27 -4.79 3.76
C CYS A 85 2.86 -6.22 4.13
N LYS A 86 2.14 -6.42 5.23
CA LYS A 86 1.40 -7.68 5.43
C LYS A 86 0.04 -7.57 4.77
N SER A 87 -0.69 -6.52 5.10
CA SER A 87 -2.03 -6.27 4.59
C SER A 87 -2.10 -4.90 3.91
N LEU A 88 -2.69 -4.87 2.73
CA LEU A 88 -3.03 -3.64 2.01
C LEU A 88 -4.50 -3.68 1.59
N THR A 89 -5.22 -2.62 1.96
CA THR A 89 -6.54 -2.30 1.44
C THR A 89 -6.45 -0.95 0.76
N GLU A 90 -6.90 -0.86 -0.48
CA GLU A 90 -6.81 0.38 -1.24
C GLU A 90 -8.08 0.60 -2.06
N ASP A 91 -8.45 1.87 -2.16
CA ASP A 91 -9.48 2.40 -3.06
C ASP A 91 -8.85 3.53 -3.90
N GLY A 92 -9.01 3.48 -5.21
CA GLY A 92 -8.58 4.54 -6.12
C GLY A 92 -7.53 4.10 -7.15
N THR A 93 -6.31 4.64 -7.06
CA THR A 93 -5.28 4.44 -8.10
C THR A 93 -3.89 4.22 -7.54
N ARG A 94 -3.25 3.09 -7.89
CA ARG A 94 -1.84 2.81 -7.55
C ARG A 94 -0.91 2.65 -8.72
N GLY A 95 0.32 3.12 -8.55
CA GLY A 95 1.48 2.70 -9.33
C GLY A 95 2.63 2.20 -8.45
N SER A 96 3.06 0.96 -8.61
CA SER A 96 4.22 0.42 -7.89
C SER A 96 5.26 -0.25 -8.81
N TRP A 97 6.57 -0.05 -8.57
CA TRP A 97 7.56 -0.83 -9.31
C TRP A 97 7.65 -2.27 -8.78
N LEU A 98 7.72 -2.42 -7.46
CA LEU A 98 7.64 -3.70 -6.76
C LEU A 98 6.67 -3.57 -5.58
N LEU A 99 5.68 -4.46 -5.54
CA LEU A 99 4.75 -4.61 -4.42
C LEU A 99 4.88 -6.03 -3.87
N ILE A 100 5.11 -6.13 -2.57
CA ILE A 100 5.13 -7.38 -1.83
C ILE A 100 4.15 -7.27 -0.67
N CYS A 101 3.17 -8.17 -0.60
CA CYS A 101 2.24 -8.24 0.51
C CYS A 101 1.86 -9.68 0.86
N GLU A 102 1.20 -9.91 1.99
CA GLU A 102 0.54 -11.18 2.23
C GLU A 102 -0.88 -11.14 1.66
N SER A 103 -1.65 -10.13 2.05
CA SER A 103 -3.01 -9.89 1.56
C SER A 103 -3.13 -8.53 0.89
N LEU A 104 -3.87 -8.53 -0.22
CA LEU A 104 -4.16 -7.36 -1.03
C LEU A 104 -5.64 -7.31 -1.36
N THR A 105 -6.27 -6.18 -1.08
CA THR A 105 -7.63 -5.86 -1.50
C THR A 105 -7.59 -4.49 -2.16
N GLU A 106 -8.01 -4.43 -3.40
CA GLU A 106 -7.87 -3.27 -4.27
C GLU A 106 -9.21 -3.02 -4.99
N ASP A 107 -9.67 -1.76 -5.03
CA ASP A 107 -10.84 -1.30 -5.79
C ASP A 107 -10.45 -0.06 -6.63
N GLY A 108 -10.53 -0.15 -7.96
CA GLY A 108 -10.14 0.94 -8.86
C GLY A 108 -9.09 0.58 -9.90
N THR A 109 -8.00 1.36 -10.03
CA THR A 109 -7.00 1.21 -11.11
C THR A 109 -5.58 0.99 -10.61
N TYR A 110 -5.01 -0.19 -10.87
CA TYR A 110 -3.75 -0.62 -10.27
C TYR A 110 -2.69 -1.01 -11.30
N GLY A 111 -1.50 -0.47 -11.15
CA GLY A 111 -0.35 -0.76 -12.00
C GLY A 111 0.83 -1.25 -11.20
N SER A 112 1.40 -2.39 -11.57
CA SER A 112 2.70 -2.80 -11.04
C SER A 112 3.65 -3.37 -12.09
N ARG A 113 4.96 -3.30 -11.85
CA ARG A 113 5.88 -4.11 -12.67
C ARG A 113 6.00 -5.52 -12.10
N LEU A 114 6.19 -5.64 -10.80
CA LEU A 114 6.21 -6.93 -10.11
C LEU A 114 5.30 -6.87 -8.89
N LEU A 115 4.35 -7.78 -8.84
CA LEU A 115 3.52 -8.03 -7.67
C LEU A 115 3.76 -9.46 -7.17
N ILE A 116 4.01 -9.58 -5.87
CA ILE A 116 4.07 -10.84 -5.16
C ILE A 116 3.13 -10.75 -3.96
N CYS A 117 2.13 -11.62 -3.90
CA CYS A 117 1.25 -11.72 -2.75
C CYS A 117 0.89 -13.17 -2.41
N LYS A 118 0.23 -13.42 -1.27
CA LYS A 118 -0.41 -14.72 -1.05
C LYS A 118 -1.83 -14.69 -1.58
N SER A 119 -2.60 -13.70 -1.16
CA SER A 119 -3.98 -13.49 -1.59
C SER A 119 -4.17 -12.12 -2.20
N LEU A 120 -4.78 -12.07 -3.38
CA LEU A 120 -5.22 -10.85 -4.03
C LEU A 120 -6.73 -10.95 -4.30
N THR A 121 -7.45 -9.92 -3.88
CA THR A 121 -8.82 -9.64 -4.29
C THR A 121 -8.84 -8.28 -4.96
N GLU A 122 -9.41 -8.20 -6.15
CA GLU A 122 -9.46 -6.99 -6.95
C GLU A 122 -10.86 -6.76 -7.52
N ASP A 123 -11.29 -5.51 -7.51
CA ASP A 123 -12.38 -4.98 -8.33
C ASP A 123 -11.84 -3.82 -9.18
N GLY A 124 -12.09 -3.84 -10.50
CA GLY A 124 -11.75 -2.73 -11.39
C GLY A 124 -10.77 -3.07 -12.50
N THR A 125 -9.60 -2.42 -12.53
CA THR A 125 -8.64 -2.54 -13.63
C THR A 125 -7.20 -2.66 -13.14
N ARG A 126 -6.50 -3.73 -13.53
CA ARG A 126 -5.07 -3.88 -13.22
C ARG A 126 -4.20 -4.25 -14.39
N GLY A 127 -2.98 -3.71 -14.33
CA GLY A 127 -1.87 -4.07 -15.20
C GLY A 127 -0.67 -4.54 -14.39
N SER A 128 -0.12 -5.71 -14.71
CA SER A 128 1.16 -6.17 -14.17
C SER A 128 2.12 -6.67 -15.24
N TRP A 129 3.44 -6.50 -15.05
CA TRP A 129 4.38 -7.22 -15.93
C TRP A 129 4.53 -8.68 -15.49
N LEU A 130 4.67 -8.89 -14.18
CA LEU A 130 4.70 -10.19 -13.53
C LEU A 130 3.83 -10.15 -12.27
N LEU A 131 2.86 -11.04 -12.17
CA LEU A 131 2.10 -11.33 -10.97
C LEU A 131 2.37 -12.75 -10.50
N ILE A 132 2.72 -12.88 -9.22
CA ILE A 132 2.83 -14.15 -8.53
C ILE A 132 1.93 -14.09 -7.30
N CYS A 133 0.97 -15.01 -7.20
CA CYS A 133 0.13 -15.15 -6.02
C CYS A 133 -0.19 -16.61 -5.69
N GLU A 134 -0.76 -16.90 -4.52
CA GLU A 134 -1.35 -18.21 -4.27
C GLU A 134 -2.79 -18.22 -4.74
N SER A 135 -3.59 -17.23 -4.31
CA SER A 135 -4.98 -17.06 -4.71
C SER A 135 -5.24 -15.68 -5.29
N LEU A 136 -5.90 -15.64 -6.44
CA LEU A 136 -6.39 -14.45 -7.11
C LEU A 136 -7.91 -14.54 -7.28
N THR A 137 -8.62 -13.53 -6.79
CA THR A 137 -10.02 -13.26 -7.11
C THR A 137 -10.09 -11.90 -7.78
N GLU A 138 -10.67 -11.84 -8.97
CA GLU A 138 -10.74 -10.63 -9.77
C GLU A 138 -12.15 -10.44 -10.33
N ASP A 139 -12.63 -9.20 -10.26
CA ASP A 139 -13.77 -8.70 -11.02
C ASP A 139 -13.31 -7.49 -11.85
N GLY A 140 -13.52 -7.49 -13.16
CA GLY A 140 -13.24 -6.35 -14.03
C GLY A 140 -12.28 -6.63 -15.19
N THR A 141 -11.14 -5.94 -15.24
CA THR A 141 -10.20 -6.03 -16.37
C THR A 141 -8.75 -6.15 -15.93
N TYR A 142 -8.14 -7.29 -16.21
CA TYR A 142 -6.73 -7.55 -15.88
C TYR A 142 -5.84 -7.82 -17.10
N GLY A 143 -4.69 -7.17 -17.11
CA GLY A 143 -3.65 -7.37 -18.09
C GLY A 143 -2.34 -7.80 -17.45
N SER A 144 -1.75 -8.89 -17.92
CA SER A 144 -0.37 -9.22 -17.56
C SER A 144 0.46 -9.83 -18.66
N ARG A 145 1.79 -9.77 -18.51
CA ARG A 145 2.67 -10.56 -19.37
C ARG A 145 2.92 -11.95 -18.81
N LEU A 146 3.02 -12.08 -17.50
CA LEU A 146 3.17 -13.38 -16.84
C LEU A 146 2.33 -13.39 -15.56
N LEU A 147 1.37 -14.30 -15.51
CA LEU A 147 0.57 -14.60 -14.33
C LEU A 147 0.90 -16.01 -13.83
N ILE A 148 1.29 -16.11 -12.57
CA ILE A 148 1.50 -17.37 -11.86
C ILE A 148 0.63 -17.37 -10.60
N CYS A 149 -0.27 -18.33 -10.50
CA CYS A 149 -1.12 -18.53 -9.33
C CYS A 149 -1.40 -20.00 -9.05
N LYS A 150 -1.86 -20.35 -7.84
CA LYS A 150 -2.41 -21.69 -7.57
C LYS A 150 -3.90 -21.72 -7.86
N SER A 151 -4.62 -20.68 -7.46
CA SER A 151 -6.05 -20.54 -7.67
C SER A 151 -6.38 -19.19 -8.27
N LEU A 152 -7.20 -19.20 -9.31
CA LEU A 152 -7.73 -18.02 -9.99
C LEU A 152 -9.25 -18.16 -10.10
N THR A 153 -9.96 -17.16 -9.59
CA THR A 153 -11.39 -16.93 -9.84
C THR A 153 -11.52 -15.57 -10.50
N GLU A 154 -12.12 -15.51 -11.68
CA GLU A 154 -12.18 -14.30 -12.48
C GLU A 154 -13.59 -14.10 -13.05
N ASP A 155 -14.11 -12.88 -12.94
CA ASP A 155 -15.26 -12.36 -13.67
C ASP A 155 -14.81 -11.13 -14.48
N GLY A 156 -15.07 -11.10 -15.79
CA GLY A 156 -14.74 -9.95 -16.64
C GLY A 156 -13.77 -10.23 -17.79
N THR A 157 -12.64 -9.51 -17.87
CA THR A 157 -11.74 -9.53 -19.03
C THR A 157 -10.28 -9.66 -18.67
N ARG A 158 -9.63 -10.75 -19.09
CA ARG A 158 -8.17 -10.91 -18.95
C ARG A 158 -7.41 -11.05 -20.25
N GLY A 159 -6.29 -10.31 -20.32
CA GLY A 159 -5.23 -10.51 -21.29
C GLY A 159 -3.96 -11.02 -20.62
N SER A 160 -3.44 -12.18 -21.01
CA SER A 160 -2.18 -12.73 -20.48
C SER A 160 -1.30 -13.32 -21.57
N TRP A 161 -0.05 -12.87 -21.67
CA TRP A 161 0.89 -13.53 -22.59
C TRP A 161 1.25 -14.96 -22.15
N LEU A 162 1.41 -15.19 -20.84
CA LEU A 162 1.58 -16.52 -20.28
C LEU A 162 0.83 -16.62 -18.94
N LEU A 163 0.00 -17.66 -18.82
CA LEU A 163 -0.70 -18.02 -17.59
C LEU A 163 -0.21 -19.39 -17.10
N ILE A 164 0.12 -19.46 -15.82
CA ILE A 164 0.39 -20.71 -15.09
C ILE A 164 -0.55 -20.72 -13.88
N CYS A 165 -1.53 -21.62 -13.89
CA CYS A 165 -2.50 -21.76 -12.81
C CYS A 165 -2.80 -23.23 -12.54
N GLU A 166 -2.94 -23.64 -11.27
CA GLU A 166 -3.34 -25.00 -10.92
C GLU A 166 -4.87 -25.19 -10.97
N SER A 167 -5.64 -24.15 -10.63
CA SER A 167 -7.10 -24.19 -10.56
C SER A 167 -7.72 -22.88 -11.05
N LEU A 168 -8.60 -22.97 -12.04
CA LEU A 168 -9.11 -21.82 -12.78
C LEU A 168 -10.64 -21.86 -12.84
N THR A 169 -11.28 -20.76 -12.45
CA THR A 169 -12.71 -20.49 -12.63
C THR A 169 -12.86 -19.13 -13.30
N GLU A 170 -13.58 -19.10 -14.43
CA GLU A 170 -13.63 -17.94 -15.33
C GLU A 170 -15.07 -17.76 -15.86
N ASP A 171 -15.62 -16.55 -15.74
CA ASP A 171 -16.78 -16.04 -16.50
C ASP A 171 -16.46 -14.70 -17.21
N GLY A 172 -16.57 -14.63 -18.55
CA GLY A 172 -16.19 -13.43 -19.31
C GLY A 172 -15.35 -13.66 -20.59
N THR A 173 -14.43 -12.73 -20.90
CA THR A 173 -13.62 -12.73 -22.13
C THR A 173 -12.11 -12.82 -21.87
N TYR A 174 -11.42 -13.74 -22.56
CA TYR A 174 -10.03 -14.08 -22.24
C TYR A 174 -9.15 -14.19 -23.48
N GLY A 175 -7.91 -13.69 -23.41
CA GLY A 175 -6.94 -13.66 -24.51
C GLY A 175 -5.47 -13.74 -24.12
#